data_AF-A0A239FGK3-F1
#
_entry.id   AF-A0A239FGK3-F1
#
_cell.length_a   1.000
_cell.length_b   1.000
_cell.length_c   1.000
_cell.angle_alpha   90.00
_cell.angle_beta   90.00
_cell.angle_gamma   90.00
#
_symmetry.space_group_name_H-M   'P 1'
#
loop_
_entity.id
_entity.type
_entity.pdbx_description
1 polymer ?
#
loop_
_entity_poly.entity_id
_entity_poly.type
_entity_poly.pdbx_seq_one_letter_code
_entity_poly.pdbx_strand_id
1 'polypeptide(L)'
;MLIVPAEHPLDWKKPPLVTLLLILLNCLIFFVYQGGDRARQEQAVGVYLELDLLGRERALFGESLARREKLDDNQKRAIEGLRRQDLAWLILRDLEFGHELRGQPAFQQDPAWQSARASAEAARDRLSSLRFGFIPAQFSLQGLFGSMFLHGDFWHLAGNMVFLFIFGFALEIALGRLKYLALYLVSGLCSGLLWWALDPVWVTGIGASGAISGLMGMYIGVYGLRRIRFFYWLGPLLGYFSAPALWILPLWMGKELYGLLRAADHVNYYAHLGGLASGFLLVWLPRRFGRLEVDEAYLAKEDPDAAFKRDLAALDALIGRFALDQAASRGQELLLRHPGRLLLVERLYGVALSRQDAALLGAVLKQLFALPPNEAAGLLRRLADDSAGEKQRQLAHPVVQLHLLQRLLQLEDGPRALGAWRRLAKNGQHPAQLPQMTLQLAKRLGAQRDSQGLRELAQFLRQRYPEAEQTRQLALYQEQLAR
;
A
#
# COMPACT_ATOMS: atom_id res chain seq x y z
N MET A 1 0.16 0.08 -14.04
CA MET A 1 1.17 -0.86 -13.48
C MET A 1 1.83 -0.18 -12.31
N LEU A 2 1.86 -0.81 -11.14
CA LEU A 2 2.52 -0.30 -9.94
C LEU A 2 3.53 -1.35 -9.46
N ILE A 3 4.79 -0.96 -9.25
CA ILE A 3 5.81 -1.83 -8.64
C ILE A 3 6.50 -1.01 -7.55
N VAL A 4 6.40 -1.47 -6.30
CA VAL A 4 6.84 -0.70 -5.13
C VAL A 4 7.53 -1.60 -4.09
N PRO A 5 8.58 -1.10 -3.42
CA PRO A 5 9.18 -1.81 -2.28
C PRO A 5 8.17 -2.13 -1.19
N ALA A 6 8.24 -3.35 -0.63
CA ALA A 6 7.35 -3.87 0.40
C ALA A 6 8.10 -4.82 1.37
N GLU A 7 9.20 -4.33 1.96
CA GLU A 7 10.08 -5.15 2.81
C GLU A 7 9.46 -5.51 4.16
N HIS A 8 8.96 -4.52 4.91
CA HIS A 8 8.44 -4.72 6.25
C HIS A 8 6.99 -4.23 6.37
N PRO A 9 6.12 -4.95 7.11
CA PRO A 9 4.81 -4.44 7.47
C PRO A 9 4.96 -3.16 8.31
N LEU A 10 3.99 -2.25 8.18
CA LEU A 10 3.97 -0.98 8.90
C LEU A 10 4.06 -1.22 10.42
N ASP A 11 5.19 -0.88 11.04
CA ASP A 11 5.34 -0.91 12.49
C ASP A 11 4.84 0.42 13.08
N TRP A 12 3.55 0.47 13.38
CA TRP A 12 2.88 1.64 13.95
C TRP A 12 3.39 2.02 15.35
N LYS A 13 4.28 1.22 15.98
CA LYS A 13 4.99 1.63 17.21
C LYS A 13 6.05 2.70 16.93
N LYS A 14 6.54 2.82 15.69
CA LYS A 14 7.47 3.87 15.22
C LYS A 14 6.93 4.50 13.93
N PRO A 15 5.87 5.32 14.00
CA PRO A 15 5.28 5.91 12.80
C PRO A 15 6.24 6.91 12.14
N PRO A 16 6.23 7.02 10.79
CA PRO A 16 7.06 7.98 10.05
C PRO A 16 6.44 9.39 10.10
N LEU A 17 6.56 10.04 11.25
CA LEU A 17 5.92 11.33 11.50
C LEU A 17 6.33 12.40 10.48
N VAL A 18 7.60 12.45 10.09
CA VAL A 18 8.09 13.47 9.14
C VAL A 18 7.49 13.24 7.76
N THR A 19 7.46 12.00 7.28
CA THR A 19 6.85 11.64 5.99
C THR A 19 5.37 12.01 5.98
N LEU A 20 4.64 11.70 7.05
CA LEU A 20 3.22 12.06 7.17
C LEU A 20 3.00 13.57 7.23
N LEU A 21 3.87 14.31 7.93
CA LEU A 21 3.82 15.78 7.99
C LEU A 21 4.11 16.42 6.62
N LEU A 22 5.08 15.89 5.88
CA LEU A 22 5.37 16.35 4.51
C LEU A 22 4.17 16.09 3.60
N ILE A 23 3.55 14.91 3.69
CA ILE A 23 2.33 14.60 2.92
C ILE A 23 1.21 15.58 3.28
N LEU A 24 0.95 15.78 4.57
CA LEU A 24 -0.08 16.71 5.04
C LEU A 24 0.18 18.14 4.54
N LEU A 25 1.42 18.61 4.62
CA LEU A 25 1.82 19.94 4.16
C LEU A 25 1.56 20.11 2.65
N ASN A 26 1.97 19.13 1.83
CA ASN A 26 1.72 19.16 0.38
C ASN A 26 0.22 19.17 0.06
N CYS A 27 -0.57 18.34 0.75
CA CYS A 27 -2.03 18.33 0.60
C CYS A 27 -2.65 19.67 1.00
N LEU A 28 -2.23 20.26 2.12
CA LEU A 28 -2.73 21.55 2.59
C LEU A 28 -2.42 22.65 1.57
N ILE A 29 -1.19 22.71 1.06
CA ILE A 29 -0.78 23.67 0.04
C ILE A 29 -1.63 23.50 -1.23
N PHE A 30 -1.80 22.27 -1.72
CA PHE A 30 -2.57 22.02 -2.93
C PHE A 30 -4.05 22.40 -2.78
N PHE A 31 -4.74 21.88 -1.76
CA PHE A 31 -6.19 22.06 -1.65
C PHE A 31 -6.57 23.45 -1.11
N VAL A 32 -5.77 24.04 -0.22
CA VAL A 32 -6.11 25.33 0.40
C VAL A 32 -5.47 26.49 -0.35
N TYR A 33 -4.17 26.45 -0.59
CA TYR A 33 -3.47 27.60 -1.19
C TYR A 33 -3.60 27.63 -2.72
N GLN A 34 -3.31 26.52 -3.40
CA GLN A 34 -3.42 26.42 -4.87
C GLN A 34 -4.86 26.39 -5.36
N GLY A 35 -5.83 26.00 -4.51
CA GLY A 35 -7.26 26.05 -4.82
C GLY A 35 -7.76 27.45 -5.25
N GLY A 36 -7.05 28.53 -4.87
CA GLY A 36 -7.35 29.89 -5.29
C GLY A 36 -6.74 30.32 -6.64
N ASP A 37 -5.90 29.50 -7.29
CA ASP A 37 -5.16 29.92 -8.48
C ASP A 37 -6.04 30.21 -9.68
N ARG A 38 -7.19 29.52 -9.82
CA ARG A 38 -8.14 29.80 -10.89
C ARG A 38 -8.65 31.24 -10.84
N ALA A 39 -9.04 31.71 -9.66
CA ALA A 39 -9.49 33.09 -9.47
C ALA A 39 -8.35 34.09 -9.70
N ARG A 40 -7.12 33.77 -9.29
CA ARG A 40 -5.92 34.59 -9.55
C ARG A 40 -5.63 34.68 -11.05
N GLN A 41 -5.79 33.58 -11.78
CA GLN A 41 -5.63 33.53 -13.24
C GLN A 41 -6.68 34.39 -13.94
N GLU A 42 -7.96 34.25 -13.57
CA GLU A 42 -9.07 35.05 -14.10
C GLU A 42 -8.83 36.56 -13.84
N GLN A 43 -8.35 36.92 -12.64
CA GLN A 43 -7.96 38.30 -12.32
C GLN A 43 -6.81 38.79 -13.20
N ALA A 44 -5.75 38.00 -13.38
CA ALA A 44 -4.60 38.38 -14.20
C ALA A 44 -4.98 38.59 -15.68
N VAL A 45 -5.81 37.70 -16.22
CA VAL A 45 -6.36 37.84 -17.58
C VAL A 45 -7.27 39.06 -17.69
N GLY A 46 -8.09 39.33 -16.67
CA GLY A 46 -8.93 40.54 -16.60
C GLY A 46 -8.10 41.82 -16.71
N VAL A 47 -7.10 41.98 -15.85
CA VAL A 47 -6.17 43.12 -15.88
C VAL A 47 -5.49 43.27 -17.25
N TYR A 48 -5.04 42.16 -17.84
CA TYR A 48 -4.39 42.17 -19.14
C TYR A 48 -5.31 42.65 -20.27
N LEU A 49 -6.57 42.23 -20.26
CA LEU A 49 -7.57 42.62 -21.25
C LEU A 49 -8.08 44.05 -21.05
N GLU A 50 -8.30 44.47 -19.80
CA GLU A 50 -8.75 45.83 -19.44
C GLU A 50 -7.74 46.91 -19.85
N LEU A 51 -6.45 46.60 -19.80
CA LEU A 51 -5.36 47.49 -20.19
C LEU A 51 -5.02 47.42 -21.70
N ASP A 52 -5.86 46.76 -22.51
CA ASP A 52 -5.72 46.60 -23.96
C ASP A 52 -4.36 46.03 -24.42
N LEU A 53 -3.71 45.21 -23.58
CA LEU A 53 -2.42 44.60 -23.93
C LEU A 53 -2.55 43.59 -25.06
N LEU A 54 -3.69 42.91 -25.16
CA LEU A 54 -3.95 41.94 -26.24
C LEU A 54 -3.86 42.58 -27.63
N GLY A 55 -4.33 43.83 -27.80
CA GLY A 55 -4.26 44.54 -29.07
C GLY A 55 -2.82 44.84 -29.50
N ARG A 56 -1.93 45.08 -28.53
CA ARG A 56 -0.51 45.42 -28.76
C ARG A 56 0.37 44.19 -28.94
N GLU A 57 0.15 43.16 -28.14
CA GLU A 57 1.09 42.04 -27.99
C GLU A 57 0.75 40.83 -28.85
N ARG A 58 -0.48 40.69 -29.36
CA ARG A 58 -0.92 39.49 -30.09
C ARG A 58 -0.05 39.17 -31.31
N ALA A 59 0.21 40.16 -32.17
CA ALA A 59 0.99 39.95 -33.39
C ALA A 59 2.44 39.58 -33.06
N LEU A 60 3.04 40.31 -32.12
CA LEU A 60 4.41 40.08 -31.64
C LEU A 60 4.57 38.69 -31.00
N PHE A 61 3.57 38.26 -30.23
CA PHE A 61 3.55 36.91 -29.66
C PHE A 61 3.44 35.85 -30.75
N GLY A 62 2.57 36.03 -31.74
CA GLY A 62 2.41 35.10 -32.86
C GLY A 62 3.73 34.91 -33.62
N GLU A 63 4.45 36.00 -33.90
CA GLU A 63 5.77 35.97 -34.54
C GLU A 63 6.84 35.30 -33.67
N SER A 64 6.89 35.64 -32.38
CA SER A 64 7.82 35.04 -31.41
C SER A 64 7.62 33.53 -31.31
N LEU A 65 6.37 33.10 -31.08
CA LEU A 65 6.02 31.70 -30.90
C LEU A 65 6.24 30.90 -32.19
N ALA A 66 5.86 31.45 -33.35
CA ALA A 66 6.12 30.82 -34.64
C ALA A 66 7.62 30.59 -34.90
N ARG A 67 8.47 31.55 -34.50
CA ARG A 67 9.92 31.45 -34.61
C ARG A 67 10.50 30.39 -33.67
N ARG A 68 10.09 30.39 -32.39
CA ARG A 68 10.61 29.47 -31.37
C ARG A 68 10.17 28.03 -31.60
N GLU A 69 8.88 27.82 -31.89
CA GLU A 69 8.27 26.49 -32.03
C GLU A 69 8.23 25.97 -33.47
N LYS A 70 8.74 26.74 -34.44
CA LYS A 70 8.74 26.41 -35.89
C LYS A 70 7.35 26.05 -36.41
N LEU A 71 6.34 26.84 -36.03
CA LEU A 71 4.95 26.57 -36.35
C LEU A 71 4.66 26.71 -37.84
N ASP A 72 3.84 25.81 -38.38
CA ASP A 72 3.25 25.94 -39.71
C ASP A 72 2.08 26.95 -39.73
N ASP A 73 1.62 27.31 -40.92
CA ASP A 73 0.56 28.33 -41.07
C ASP A 73 -0.83 27.87 -40.58
N ASN A 74 -1.06 26.57 -40.44
CA ASN A 74 -2.29 26.06 -39.84
C ASN A 74 -2.25 26.19 -38.31
N GLN A 75 -1.11 25.89 -37.70
CA GLN A 75 -0.88 26.04 -36.27
C GLN A 75 -0.95 27.51 -35.83
N LYS A 76 -0.37 28.43 -36.61
CA LYS A 76 -0.50 29.87 -36.38
C LYS A 76 -1.96 30.32 -36.37
N ARG A 77 -2.73 29.94 -37.40
CA ARG A 77 -4.16 30.26 -37.51
C ARG A 77 -4.97 29.67 -36.36
N ALA A 78 -4.64 28.46 -35.90
CA ALA A 78 -5.30 27.84 -34.76
C ALA A 78 -5.08 28.64 -33.46
N ILE A 79 -3.86 29.12 -33.21
CA ILE A 79 -3.53 29.93 -32.03
C ILE A 79 -4.20 31.31 -32.11
N GLU A 80 -4.20 31.93 -33.29
CA GLU A 80 -4.88 33.20 -33.52
C GLU A 80 -6.41 33.11 -33.42
N GLY A 81 -6.97 31.93 -33.67
CA GLY A 81 -8.40 31.63 -33.54
C GLY A 81 -8.86 31.33 -32.10
N LEU A 82 -7.94 31.30 -31.13
CA LEU A 82 -8.30 31.09 -29.73
C LEU A 82 -9.22 32.21 -29.20
N ARG A 83 -10.06 31.87 -28.21
CA ARG A 83 -10.88 32.87 -27.52
C ARG A 83 -9.97 33.93 -26.90
N ARG A 84 -10.42 35.19 -26.87
CA ARG A 84 -9.61 36.33 -26.36
C ARG A 84 -9.01 36.07 -24.98
N GLN A 85 -9.76 35.44 -24.07
CA GLN A 85 -9.29 35.10 -22.72
C GLN A 85 -8.21 34.02 -22.74
N ASP A 86 -8.35 32.99 -23.58
CA ASP A 86 -7.37 31.90 -23.71
C ASP A 86 -6.07 32.41 -24.33
N LEU A 87 -6.17 33.24 -25.37
CA LEU A 87 -5.02 33.87 -26.02
C LEU A 87 -4.32 34.85 -25.06
N ALA A 88 -5.07 35.66 -24.32
CA ALA A 88 -4.50 36.54 -23.29
C ALA A 88 -3.74 35.75 -22.22
N TRP A 89 -4.31 34.64 -21.73
CA TRP A 89 -3.61 33.76 -20.79
C TRP A 89 -2.36 33.14 -21.39
N LEU A 90 -2.44 32.67 -22.64
CA LEU A 90 -1.31 32.08 -23.36
C LEU A 90 -0.15 33.07 -23.49
N ILE A 91 -0.43 34.33 -23.85
CA ILE A 91 0.59 35.39 -23.96
C ILE A 91 1.14 35.78 -22.59
N LEU A 92 0.25 35.94 -21.59
CA LEU A 92 0.64 36.43 -20.26
C LEU A 92 1.50 35.41 -19.50
N ARG A 93 1.20 34.11 -19.63
CA ARG A 93 1.95 33.03 -18.97
C ARG A 93 3.27 32.70 -19.64
N ASP A 94 3.49 33.13 -20.88
CA ASP A 94 4.74 32.91 -21.61
C ASP A 94 5.82 33.86 -21.09
N LEU A 95 6.67 33.32 -20.21
CA LEU A 95 7.74 34.08 -19.56
C LEU A 95 8.87 34.45 -20.52
N GLU A 96 9.12 33.61 -21.53
CA GLU A 96 10.13 33.87 -22.55
C GLU A 96 9.69 35.00 -23.46
N PHE A 97 8.44 34.99 -23.92
CA PHE A 97 7.87 36.11 -24.66
C PHE A 97 7.89 37.39 -23.83
N GLY A 98 7.54 37.33 -22.54
CA GLY A 98 7.66 38.47 -21.63
C GLY A 98 9.09 39.01 -21.52
N HIS A 99 10.11 38.14 -21.58
CA HIS A 99 11.50 38.55 -21.63
C HIS A 99 11.89 39.17 -22.98
N GLU A 100 11.53 38.54 -24.10
CA GLU A 100 11.77 39.06 -25.46
C GLU A 100 11.12 40.43 -25.68
N LEU A 101 9.88 40.61 -25.19
CA LEU A 101 9.11 41.84 -25.31
C LEU A 101 9.87 43.03 -24.71
N ARG A 102 10.52 42.85 -23.56
CA ARG A 102 11.33 43.89 -22.90
C ARG A 102 12.57 44.30 -23.71
N GLY A 103 13.01 43.45 -24.64
CA GLY A 103 14.08 43.75 -25.58
C GLY A 103 13.63 44.56 -26.80
N GLN A 104 12.33 44.72 -27.03
CA GLN A 104 11.83 45.41 -28.22
C GLN A 104 11.94 46.94 -28.09
N PRO A 105 12.48 47.65 -29.11
CA PRO A 105 12.58 49.11 -29.07
C PRO A 105 11.24 49.80 -28.86
N ALA A 106 10.17 49.32 -29.52
CA ALA A 106 8.83 49.88 -29.38
C ALA A 106 8.28 49.75 -27.94
N PHE A 107 8.59 48.67 -27.24
CA PHE A 107 8.21 48.48 -25.84
C PHE A 107 9.00 49.42 -24.92
N GLN A 108 10.32 49.52 -25.13
CA GLN A 108 11.21 50.36 -24.32
C GLN A 108 10.89 51.86 -24.42
N GLN A 109 10.31 52.29 -25.54
CA GLN A 109 9.94 53.69 -25.80
C GLN A 109 8.53 54.06 -25.33
N ASP A 110 7.73 53.10 -24.85
CA ASP A 110 6.35 53.33 -24.40
C ASP A 110 6.19 53.05 -22.88
N PRO A 111 6.31 54.08 -22.01
CA PRO A 111 6.13 53.93 -20.57
C PRO A 111 4.72 53.47 -20.16
N ALA A 112 3.69 53.81 -20.94
CA ALA A 112 2.32 53.41 -20.64
C ALA A 112 2.14 51.90 -20.87
N TRP A 113 2.72 51.37 -21.96
CA TRP A 113 2.76 49.93 -22.21
C TRP A 113 3.54 49.19 -21.12
N GLN A 114 4.70 49.70 -20.73
CA GLN A 114 5.50 49.11 -19.65
C GLN A 114 4.72 49.03 -18.34
N SER A 115 4.06 50.13 -17.93
CA SER A 115 3.25 50.18 -16.71
C SER A 115 2.05 49.24 -16.77
N ALA A 116 1.37 49.18 -17.92
CA ALA A 116 0.24 48.28 -18.13
C ALA A 116 0.67 46.81 -18.05
N ARG A 117 1.74 46.43 -18.75
CA ARG A 117 2.30 45.08 -18.72
C ARG A 117 2.77 44.69 -17.32
N ALA A 118 3.45 45.59 -16.60
CA ALA A 118 3.88 45.35 -15.23
C ALA A 118 2.70 45.10 -14.28
N SER A 119 1.56 45.77 -14.48
CA SER A 119 0.34 45.55 -13.71
C SER A 119 -0.27 44.16 -13.96
N ALA A 120 -0.31 43.73 -15.23
CA ALA A 120 -0.77 42.40 -15.60
C ALA A 120 0.17 41.29 -15.08
N GLU A 121 1.48 41.50 -15.16
CA GLU A 121 2.49 40.58 -14.62
C GLU A 121 2.42 40.51 -13.09
N ALA A 122 2.24 41.63 -12.39
CA ALA A 122 2.06 41.64 -10.93
C ALA A 122 0.80 40.88 -10.49
N ALA A 123 -0.27 40.88 -11.31
CA ALA A 123 -1.45 40.05 -11.05
C ALA A 123 -1.17 38.56 -11.33
N ARG A 124 -0.47 38.26 -12.45
CA ARG A 124 -0.04 36.92 -12.84
C ARG A 124 0.89 36.28 -11.80
N ASP A 125 1.83 37.02 -11.26
CA ASP A 125 2.84 36.52 -10.31
C ASP A 125 2.26 36.27 -8.91
N ARG A 126 0.95 36.45 -8.72
CA ARG A 126 0.22 35.96 -7.55
C ARG A 126 -0.16 34.49 -7.65
N LEU A 127 -0.19 33.90 -8.85
CA LEU A 127 -0.42 32.46 -9.01
C LEU A 127 0.65 31.67 -8.28
N SER A 128 0.27 30.59 -7.60
CA SER A 128 1.19 29.82 -6.77
C SER A 128 2.41 29.33 -7.56
N SER A 129 2.18 28.80 -8.78
CA SER A 129 3.22 28.28 -9.66
C SER A 129 4.23 29.35 -10.06
N LEU A 130 3.80 30.57 -10.33
CA LEU A 130 4.71 31.64 -10.75
C LEU A 130 5.39 32.33 -9.57
N ARG A 131 4.73 32.37 -8.41
CA ARG A 131 5.29 32.98 -7.18
C ARG A 131 6.33 32.10 -6.50
N PHE A 132 6.06 30.80 -6.45
CA PHE A 132 6.83 29.84 -5.66
C PHE A 132 7.37 28.67 -6.49
N GLY A 133 7.03 28.58 -7.78
CA GLY A 133 7.69 27.62 -8.68
C GLY A 133 9.09 28.07 -9.06
N PHE A 134 9.87 27.13 -9.57
CA PHE A 134 11.26 27.37 -9.94
C PHE A 134 11.38 27.62 -11.43
N ILE A 135 11.94 28.76 -11.82
CA ILE A 135 12.17 29.13 -13.21
C ILE A 135 13.69 29.22 -13.39
N PRO A 136 14.34 28.26 -14.08
CA PRO A 136 15.79 28.25 -14.26
C PRO A 136 16.37 29.54 -14.85
N ALA A 137 15.72 30.09 -15.89
CA ALA A 137 16.16 31.35 -16.49
C ALA A 137 16.07 32.56 -15.53
N GLN A 138 15.32 32.44 -14.44
CA GLN A 138 15.11 33.47 -13.41
C GLN A 138 15.36 32.90 -12.02
N PHE A 139 16.61 32.52 -11.77
CA PHE A 139 16.99 31.85 -10.53
C PHE A 139 16.49 32.60 -9.28
N SER A 140 15.75 31.90 -8.42
CA SER A 140 15.32 32.41 -7.12
C SER A 140 15.37 31.31 -6.06
N LEU A 141 15.84 31.66 -4.86
CA LEU A 141 15.84 30.73 -3.72
C LEU A 141 14.42 30.37 -3.28
N GLN A 142 13.49 31.33 -3.38
CA GLN A 142 12.08 31.11 -3.10
C GLN A 142 11.47 30.09 -4.05
N GLY A 143 11.75 30.19 -5.36
CA GLY A 143 11.28 29.21 -6.34
C GLY A 143 11.92 27.84 -6.14
N LEU A 144 13.23 27.80 -5.87
CA LEU A 144 13.98 26.56 -5.68
C LEU A 144 13.42 25.73 -4.52
N PHE A 145 13.10 26.39 -3.40
CA PHE A 145 12.51 25.72 -2.24
C PHE A 145 10.98 25.55 -2.36
N GLY A 146 10.26 26.57 -2.82
CA GLY A 146 8.80 26.58 -2.89
C GLY A 146 8.24 25.55 -3.87
N SER A 147 8.94 25.34 -5.00
CA SER A 147 8.51 24.42 -6.07
C SER A 147 8.35 22.99 -5.57
N MET A 148 9.14 22.59 -4.56
CA MET A 148 9.10 21.28 -3.93
C MET A 148 7.72 20.94 -3.33
N PHE A 149 6.87 21.94 -3.07
CA PHE A 149 5.60 21.75 -2.39
C PHE A 149 4.37 22.03 -3.26
N LEU A 150 4.57 22.45 -4.50
CA LEU A 150 3.49 22.78 -5.44
C LEU A 150 3.20 21.62 -6.38
N HIS A 151 1.94 21.46 -6.80
CA HIS A 151 1.54 20.41 -7.74
C HIS A 151 0.63 20.97 -8.83
N GLY A 152 0.79 20.49 -10.07
CA GLY A 152 0.04 20.98 -11.23
C GLY A 152 -1.41 20.51 -11.26
N ASP A 153 -1.67 19.32 -10.76
CA ASP A 153 -2.99 18.69 -10.74
C ASP A 153 -3.07 17.62 -9.64
N PHE A 154 -4.27 17.08 -9.46
CA PHE A 154 -4.56 16.08 -8.43
C PHE A 154 -3.76 14.78 -8.61
N TRP A 155 -3.60 14.30 -9.85
CA TRP A 155 -2.90 13.05 -10.11
C TRP A 155 -1.39 13.21 -9.91
N HIS A 156 -0.84 14.38 -10.23
CA HIS A 156 0.53 14.73 -9.90
C HIS A 156 0.75 14.71 -8.37
N LEU A 157 -0.14 15.32 -7.58
CA LEU A 157 -0.09 15.24 -6.12
C LEU A 157 -0.18 13.78 -5.63
N ALA A 158 -1.22 13.06 -6.04
CA ALA A 158 -1.47 11.69 -5.59
C ALA A 158 -0.28 10.77 -5.88
N GLY A 159 0.30 10.87 -7.08
CA GLY A 159 1.50 10.13 -7.47
C GLY A 159 2.68 10.43 -6.54
N ASN A 160 2.98 11.72 -6.32
CA ASN A 160 4.06 12.13 -5.43
C ASN A 160 3.85 11.65 -3.98
N MET A 161 2.62 11.72 -3.46
CA MET A 161 2.33 11.29 -2.09
C MET A 161 2.48 9.78 -1.90
N VAL A 162 2.13 8.97 -2.90
CA VAL A 162 2.34 7.51 -2.87
C VAL A 162 3.83 7.19 -2.79
N PHE A 163 4.65 7.78 -3.67
CA PHE A 163 6.10 7.53 -3.66
C PHE A 163 6.78 8.11 -2.42
N LEU A 164 6.37 9.30 -1.98
CA LEU A 164 6.85 9.90 -0.73
C LEU A 164 6.52 9.00 0.47
N PHE A 165 5.32 8.44 0.54
CA PHE A 165 4.95 7.52 1.61
C PHE A 165 5.81 6.25 1.60
N ILE A 166 5.95 5.60 0.45
CA ILE A 166 6.68 4.32 0.33
C ILE A 166 8.16 4.49 0.68
N PHE A 167 8.83 5.45 0.04
CA PHE A 167 10.25 5.67 0.28
C PHE A 167 10.51 6.37 1.61
N GLY A 168 9.69 7.37 1.94
CA GLY A 168 9.78 8.12 3.18
C GLY A 168 9.61 7.23 4.41
N PHE A 169 8.64 6.32 4.42
CA PHE A 169 8.44 5.37 5.52
C PHE A 169 9.73 4.57 5.80
N ALA A 170 10.27 3.93 4.77
CA ALA A 170 11.44 3.06 4.92
C ALA A 170 12.70 3.85 5.31
N LEU A 171 12.89 5.05 4.74
CA LEU A 171 14.07 5.87 4.98
C LEU A 171 14.01 6.62 6.31
N GLU A 172 12.84 7.08 6.76
CA GLU A 172 12.69 7.76 8.05
C GLU A 172 12.99 6.81 9.20
N ILE A 173 12.59 5.53 9.09
CA ILE A 173 12.93 4.51 10.07
C ILE A 173 14.42 4.18 10.01
N ALA A 174 14.98 3.99 8.81
CA ALA A 174 16.38 3.60 8.65
C ALA A 174 17.37 4.71 9.04
N LEU A 175 17.07 5.97 8.76
CA LEU A 175 17.97 7.12 8.95
C LEU A 175 17.62 7.96 10.19
N GLY A 176 16.41 7.83 10.71
CA GLY A 176 15.87 8.72 11.74
C GLY A 176 15.33 10.03 11.18
N ARG A 177 14.40 10.64 11.93
CA ARG A 177 13.54 11.76 11.51
C ARG A 177 14.29 12.98 10.99
N LEU A 178 15.25 13.50 11.75
CA LEU A 178 15.96 14.74 11.42
C LEU A 178 16.87 14.58 10.19
N LYS A 179 17.62 13.47 10.13
CA LYS A 179 18.51 13.16 8.99
C LYS A 179 17.69 12.96 7.72
N TYR A 180 16.59 12.21 7.81
CA TYR A 180 15.65 12.03 6.71
C TYR A 180 15.11 13.36 6.17
N LEU A 181 14.63 14.26 7.05
CA LEU A 181 14.11 15.56 6.63
C LEU A 181 15.19 16.41 5.94
N ALA A 182 16.37 16.51 6.54
CA ALA A 182 17.47 17.29 5.98
C ALA A 182 17.89 16.76 4.60
N LEU A 183 18.04 15.44 4.47
CA LEU A 183 18.39 14.81 3.20
C LEU A 183 17.30 15.01 2.13
N TYR A 184 16.02 14.89 2.51
CA TYR A 184 14.89 15.17 1.60
C TYR A 184 14.95 16.60 1.05
N LEU A 185 15.14 17.59 1.92
CA LEU A 185 15.22 19.00 1.53
C LEU A 185 16.45 19.28 0.67
N VAL A 186 17.63 18.82 1.08
CA VAL A 186 18.88 19.04 0.33
C VAL A 186 18.82 18.39 -1.05
N SER A 187 18.28 17.17 -1.17
CA SER A 187 18.11 16.55 -2.49
C SER A 187 17.13 17.30 -3.40
N GLY A 188 16.07 17.88 -2.85
CA GLY A 188 15.17 18.76 -3.62
C GLY A 188 15.88 20.03 -4.12
N LEU A 189 16.72 20.64 -3.29
CA LEU A 189 17.54 21.78 -3.71
C LEU A 189 18.56 21.40 -4.79
N CYS A 190 19.29 20.28 -4.61
CA CYS A 190 20.23 19.76 -5.60
C CYS A 190 19.55 19.41 -6.93
N SER A 191 18.31 18.91 -6.88
CA SER A 191 17.48 18.65 -8.05
C SER A 191 17.27 19.92 -8.88
N GLY A 192 16.77 21.00 -8.27
CA GLY A 192 16.58 22.26 -8.98
C GLY A 192 17.90 22.93 -9.41
N LEU A 193 18.96 22.82 -8.61
CA LEU A 193 20.29 23.34 -8.95
C LEU A 193 20.89 22.65 -10.17
N LEU A 194 20.74 21.33 -10.31
CA LEU A 194 21.22 20.63 -11.50
C LEU A 194 20.42 21.04 -12.74
N TRP A 195 19.10 21.17 -12.63
CA TRP A 195 18.28 21.64 -13.74
C TRP A 195 18.70 23.05 -14.18
N TRP A 196 18.89 23.97 -13.24
CA TRP A 196 19.37 25.32 -13.52
C TRP A 196 20.72 25.36 -14.23
N ALA A 197 21.66 24.52 -13.79
CA ALA A 197 23.00 24.48 -14.35
C ALA A 197 23.05 23.91 -15.79
N LEU A 198 22.11 23.02 -16.14
CA LEU A 198 22.12 22.30 -17.42
C LEU A 198 21.12 22.85 -18.44
N ASP A 199 20.01 23.43 -18.00
CA ASP A 199 18.89 23.82 -18.85
C ASP A 199 18.18 25.08 -18.30
N PRO A 200 18.75 26.28 -18.50
CA PRO A 200 18.23 27.55 -17.98
C PRO A 200 17.02 28.06 -18.80
N VAL A 201 15.94 27.28 -18.84
CA VAL A 201 14.71 27.58 -19.60
C VAL A 201 13.75 28.51 -18.84
N TRP A 202 12.87 29.18 -19.60
CA TRP A 202 11.82 30.07 -19.09
C TRP A 202 10.52 29.32 -18.72
N VAL A 203 10.64 28.04 -18.35
CA VAL A 203 9.52 27.19 -17.96
C VAL A 203 9.49 27.09 -16.43
N THR A 204 8.29 27.16 -15.86
CA THR A 204 8.09 27.03 -14.42
C THR A 204 8.03 25.55 -14.03
N GLY A 205 8.96 25.11 -13.20
CA GLY A 205 8.96 23.79 -12.58
C GLY A 205 8.27 23.79 -11.21
N ILE A 206 7.40 22.81 -11.00
CA ILE A 206 6.73 22.53 -9.73
C ILE A 206 6.68 21.01 -9.49
N GLY A 207 6.71 20.60 -8.23
CA GLY A 207 6.54 19.20 -7.83
C GLY A 207 7.56 18.75 -6.81
N ALA A 208 7.09 17.93 -5.86
CA ALA A 208 7.96 17.20 -4.93
C ALA A 208 8.83 16.13 -5.61
N SER A 209 8.62 15.85 -6.90
CA SER A 209 9.22 14.73 -7.62
C SER A 209 10.74 14.75 -7.60
N GLY A 210 11.39 15.91 -7.66
CA GLY A 210 12.86 16.01 -7.57
C GLY A 210 13.42 15.53 -6.23
N ALA A 211 12.78 15.93 -5.12
CA ALA A 211 13.14 15.46 -3.79
C ALA A 211 12.82 13.97 -3.59
N ILE A 212 11.71 13.49 -4.17
CA ILE A 212 11.34 12.06 -4.16
C ILE A 212 12.34 11.22 -4.97
N SER A 213 12.81 11.69 -6.13
CA SER A 213 13.93 11.08 -6.85
C SER A 213 15.17 11.01 -5.96
N GLY A 214 15.38 12.04 -5.12
CA GLY A 214 16.37 12.00 -4.04
C GLY A 214 16.16 10.87 -3.05
N LEU A 215 14.94 10.66 -2.56
CA LEU A 215 14.63 9.52 -1.70
C LEU A 215 14.93 8.19 -2.38
N MET A 216 14.66 8.06 -3.68
CA MET A 216 15.03 6.87 -4.44
C MET A 216 16.55 6.65 -4.48
N GLY A 217 17.32 7.71 -4.71
CA GLY A 217 18.78 7.68 -4.62
C GLY A 217 19.27 7.24 -3.24
N MET A 218 18.70 7.82 -2.18
CA MET A 218 19.00 7.45 -0.78
C MET A 218 18.67 5.99 -0.52
N TYR A 219 17.52 5.50 -1.01
CA TYR A 219 17.11 4.12 -0.89
C TYR A 219 18.15 3.18 -1.51
N ILE A 220 18.71 3.53 -2.67
CA ILE A 220 19.79 2.76 -3.28
C ILE A 220 21.07 2.83 -2.42
N GLY A 221 21.40 4.00 -1.85
CA GLY A 221 22.52 4.14 -0.92
C GLY A 221 22.38 3.32 0.38
N VAL A 222 21.14 3.14 0.86
CA VAL A 222 20.81 2.37 2.08
C VAL A 222 20.73 0.86 1.79
N TYR A 223 20.02 0.44 0.74
CA TYR A 223 19.75 -0.98 0.49
C TYR A 223 20.74 -1.61 -0.50
N GLY A 224 21.31 -0.84 -1.42
CA GLY A 224 22.34 -1.29 -2.36
C GLY A 224 21.91 -2.52 -3.17
N LEU A 225 22.71 -3.60 -3.06
CA LEU A 225 22.45 -4.89 -3.72
C LEU A 225 21.58 -5.84 -2.88
N ARG A 226 21.09 -5.42 -1.71
CA ARG A 226 20.19 -6.26 -0.90
C ARG A 226 18.95 -6.60 -1.72
N ARG A 227 18.52 -7.86 -1.65
CA ARG A 227 17.29 -8.31 -2.30
C ARG A 227 16.11 -7.95 -1.42
N ILE A 228 15.20 -7.19 -1.99
CA ILE A 228 14.05 -6.64 -1.31
C ILE A 228 12.79 -7.17 -1.97
N ARG A 229 11.69 -7.22 -1.21
CA ARG A 229 10.39 -7.60 -1.76
C ARG A 229 9.79 -6.41 -2.48
N PHE A 230 9.34 -6.64 -3.70
CA PHE A 230 8.54 -5.71 -4.47
C PHE A 230 7.11 -6.23 -4.53
N PHE A 231 6.16 -5.40 -4.15
CA PHE A 231 4.76 -5.60 -4.51
C PHE A 231 4.57 -5.14 -5.96
N TYR A 232 3.84 -5.92 -6.75
CA TYR A 232 3.43 -5.51 -8.09
C TYR A 232 1.92 -5.65 -8.28
N TRP A 233 1.37 -4.67 -9.01
CA TRP A 233 0.01 -4.69 -9.50
C TRP A 233 -0.02 -4.41 -11.01
N LEU A 234 -0.36 -5.46 -11.76
CA LEU A 234 -0.49 -5.44 -13.21
C LEU A 234 -1.92 -5.88 -13.60
N GLY A 235 -2.91 -5.03 -13.25
CA GLY A 235 -4.32 -5.30 -13.53
C GLY A 235 -4.86 -6.47 -12.69
N PRO A 236 -5.27 -7.61 -13.27
CA PRO A 236 -5.73 -8.77 -12.50
C PRO A 236 -4.57 -9.52 -11.79
N LEU A 237 -3.32 -9.27 -12.18
CA LEU A 237 -2.15 -9.91 -11.57
C LEU A 237 -1.64 -9.08 -10.39
N LEU A 238 -1.69 -9.69 -9.19
CA LEU A 238 -1.20 -9.15 -7.93
C LEU A 238 -0.19 -10.14 -7.36
N GLY A 239 0.95 -9.65 -6.91
CA GLY A 239 1.93 -10.53 -6.28
C GLY A 239 3.13 -9.81 -5.70
N TYR A 240 4.09 -10.62 -5.28
CA TYR A 240 5.37 -10.16 -4.76
C TYR A 240 6.51 -10.86 -5.50
N PHE A 241 7.59 -10.15 -5.77
CA PHE A 241 8.84 -10.74 -6.23
C PHE A 241 10.02 -10.17 -5.44
N SER A 242 11.14 -10.90 -5.40
CA SER A 242 12.34 -10.44 -4.70
C SER A 242 13.44 -10.09 -5.69
N ALA A 243 13.85 -8.82 -5.72
CA ALA A 243 14.93 -8.33 -6.58
C ALA A 243 15.84 -7.36 -5.80
N PRO A 244 17.09 -7.14 -6.25
CA PRO A 244 17.94 -6.11 -5.68
C PRO A 244 17.23 -4.75 -5.65
N ALA A 245 17.39 -3.96 -4.58
CA ALA A 245 16.81 -2.61 -4.47
C ALA A 245 17.14 -1.71 -5.67
N LEU A 246 18.29 -1.92 -6.30
CA LEU A 246 18.72 -1.27 -7.53
C LEU A 246 17.71 -1.40 -8.68
N TRP A 247 16.85 -2.43 -8.70
CA TRP A 247 15.83 -2.64 -9.74
C TRP A 247 14.76 -1.54 -9.77
N ILE A 248 14.65 -0.72 -8.73
CA ILE A 248 13.85 0.50 -8.74
C ILE A 248 14.31 1.44 -9.87
N LEU A 249 15.61 1.51 -10.14
CA LEU A 249 16.17 2.37 -11.18
C LEU A 249 15.62 2.05 -12.57
N PRO A 250 15.81 0.85 -13.15
CA PRO A 250 15.31 0.56 -14.50
C PRO A 250 13.78 0.59 -14.58
N LEU A 251 13.06 0.24 -13.52
CA LEU A 251 11.58 0.31 -13.52
C LEU A 251 11.08 1.75 -13.56
N TRP A 252 11.70 2.64 -12.79
CA TRP A 252 11.35 4.05 -12.78
C TRP A 252 11.88 4.77 -14.03
N MET A 253 13.17 4.62 -14.36
CA MET A 253 13.76 5.19 -15.58
C MET A 253 13.09 4.67 -16.86
N GLY A 254 12.61 3.43 -16.89
CA GLY A 254 11.84 2.89 -18.01
C GLY A 254 10.49 3.57 -18.20
N LYS A 255 9.81 3.92 -17.09
CA LYS A 255 8.58 4.74 -17.13
C LYS A 255 8.89 6.15 -17.64
N GLU A 256 9.95 6.76 -17.11
CA GLU A 256 10.39 8.12 -17.52
C GLU A 256 10.77 8.17 -19.00
N LEU A 257 11.51 7.17 -19.49
CA LEU A 257 11.89 7.02 -20.90
C LEU A 257 10.68 6.74 -21.80
N TYR A 258 9.72 5.95 -21.33
CA TYR A 258 8.47 5.72 -22.07
C TYR A 258 7.64 7.00 -22.20
N GLY A 259 7.57 7.83 -21.14
CA GLY A 259 6.94 9.15 -21.19
C GLY A 259 7.61 10.07 -22.21
N LEU A 260 8.94 10.12 -22.20
CA LEU A 260 9.76 10.90 -23.15
C LEU A 260 9.47 10.51 -24.61
N LEU A 261 9.46 9.20 -24.89
CA LEU A 261 9.26 8.67 -26.25
C LEU A 261 7.83 8.89 -26.79
N ARG A 262 6.84 9.13 -25.92
CA ARG A 262 5.47 9.45 -26.33
C ARG A 262 5.23 10.95 -26.58
N ALA A 263 6.25 11.80 -26.39
CA ALA A 263 6.19 13.26 -26.57
C ALA A 263 4.99 13.93 -25.87
N ALA A 264 4.55 13.34 -24.75
CA ALA A 264 3.31 13.71 -24.07
C ALA A 264 3.53 14.05 -22.59
N ASP A 265 4.76 14.35 -22.18
CA ASP A 265 5.07 14.53 -20.76
C ASP A 265 5.75 15.86 -20.44
N HIS A 266 5.30 16.48 -19.35
CA HIS A 266 5.87 17.72 -18.79
C HIS A 266 6.92 17.41 -17.72
N VAL A 267 7.66 16.31 -17.90
CA VAL A 267 8.60 15.79 -16.91
C VAL A 267 9.98 16.40 -17.08
N ASN A 268 10.53 16.85 -15.95
CA ASN A 268 11.86 17.43 -15.89
C ASN A 268 12.93 16.38 -15.51
N TYR A 269 13.53 15.78 -16.53
CA TYR A 269 14.54 14.73 -16.37
C TYR A 269 15.81 15.21 -15.68
N TYR A 270 16.27 16.44 -15.94
CA TYR A 270 17.46 17.01 -15.29
C TYR A 270 17.25 17.17 -13.79
N ALA A 271 16.07 17.67 -13.39
CA ALA A 271 15.72 17.78 -11.98
C ALA A 271 15.71 16.40 -11.31
N HIS A 272 15.06 15.41 -11.91
CA HIS A 272 15.01 14.08 -11.30
C HIS A 272 16.38 13.41 -11.20
N LEU A 273 17.22 13.55 -12.24
CA LEU A 273 18.61 13.07 -12.21
C LEU A 273 19.39 13.73 -11.08
N GLY A 274 19.24 15.04 -10.89
CA GLY A 274 19.92 15.80 -9.84
C GLY A 274 19.52 15.32 -8.45
N GLY A 275 18.22 15.13 -8.22
CA GLY A 275 17.72 14.57 -6.97
C GLY A 275 18.27 13.17 -6.72
N LEU A 276 18.15 12.27 -7.70
CA LEU A 276 18.59 10.88 -7.59
C LEU A 276 20.09 10.76 -7.30
N ALA A 277 20.92 11.47 -8.06
CA ALA A 277 22.37 11.47 -7.88
C ALA A 277 22.75 12.05 -6.52
N SER A 278 22.17 13.18 -6.12
CA SER A 278 22.48 13.79 -4.82
C SER A 278 22.04 12.92 -3.66
N GLY A 279 20.82 12.36 -3.72
CA GLY A 279 20.30 11.48 -2.68
C GLY A 279 21.15 10.22 -2.49
N PHE A 280 21.60 9.62 -3.60
CA PHE A 280 22.54 8.50 -3.55
C PHE A 280 23.87 8.90 -2.91
N LEU A 281 24.51 9.97 -3.40
CA LEU A 281 25.83 10.39 -2.91
C LEU A 281 25.81 10.84 -1.45
N LEU A 282 24.77 11.57 -1.02
CA LEU A 282 24.61 12.07 0.34
C LEU A 282 24.42 10.96 1.38
N VAL A 283 23.99 9.77 0.97
CA VAL A 283 23.86 8.60 1.85
C VAL A 283 25.04 7.65 1.68
N TRP A 284 25.35 7.27 0.45
CA TRP A 284 26.36 6.27 0.14
C TRP A 284 27.76 6.69 0.62
N LEU A 285 28.14 7.94 0.37
CA LEU A 285 29.48 8.42 0.69
C LEU A 285 29.69 8.51 2.22
N PRO A 286 28.84 9.18 3.03
CA PRO A 286 29.02 9.20 4.48
C PRO A 286 28.94 7.81 5.11
N ARG A 287 28.08 6.93 4.61
CA ARG A 287 27.98 5.54 5.09
C ARG A 287 29.26 4.75 4.81
N ARG A 288 29.86 4.90 3.63
CA ARG A 288 31.13 4.24 3.26
C ARG A 288 32.27 4.59 4.20
N PHE A 289 32.23 5.78 4.82
CA PHE A 289 33.20 6.27 5.80
C PHE A 289 32.73 6.16 7.26
N GLY A 290 31.63 5.46 7.54
CA GLY A 290 31.11 5.28 8.91
C GLY A 290 30.59 6.56 9.57
N ARG A 291 30.30 7.61 8.77
CA ARG A 291 29.80 8.92 9.25
C ARG A 291 28.27 9.03 9.24
N LEU A 292 27.58 8.00 8.76
CA LEU A 292 26.12 7.93 8.75
C LEU A 292 25.67 6.63 9.42
N GLU A 293 25.09 6.77 10.61
CA GLU A 293 24.41 5.69 11.30
C GLU A 293 23.09 5.37 10.58
N VAL A 294 22.92 4.10 10.28
CA VAL A 294 21.69 3.53 9.70
C VAL A 294 21.25 2.40 10.63
N ASP A 295 19.94 2.24 10.84
CA ASP A 295 19.39 1.14 11.65
C ASP A 295 19.60 -0.20 10.93
N GLU A 296 20.79 -0.79 11.09
CA GLU A 296 21.13 -2.08 10.48
C GLU A 296 20.25 -3.22 11.02
N ALA A 297 19.71 -3.10 12.23
CA ALA A 297 18.78 -4.08 12.79
C ALA A 297 17.43 -4.05 12.07
N TYR A 298 16.94 -2.86 11.69
CA TYR A 298 15.79 -2.72 10.80
C TYR A 298 16.07 -3.28 9.41
N LEU A 299 17.22 -2.95 8.81
CA LEU A 299 17.56 -3.44 7.47
C LEU A 299 17.87 -4.94 7.40
N ALA A 300 18.24 -5.55 8.52
CA ALA A 300 18.50 -6.99 8.65
C ALA A 300 17.27 -7.76 9.17
N LYS A 301 16.14 -7.09 9.40
CA LYS A 301 14.91 -7.69 9.95
C LYS A 301 14.28 -8.63 8.92
N GLU A 302 14.82 -9.85 8.80
CA GLU A 302 14.15 -10.90 8.02
C GLU A 302 12.74 -11.12 8.59
N ASP A 303 11.74 -11.22 7.70
CA ASP A 303 10.39 -11.62 8.08
C ASP A 303 10.51 -12.99 8.79
N PRO A 304 10.21 -13.10 10.10
CA PRO A 304 10.44 -14.34 10.87
C PRO A 304 9.62 -15.51 10.30
N ASP A 305 8.55 -15.19 9.56
CA ASP A 305 7.71 -16.17 8.89
C ASP A 305 8.13 -16.43 7.44
N ALA A 306 9.22 -15.84 6.92
CA ALA A 306 9.66 -16.00 5.54
C ALA A 306 9.98 -17.47 5.19
N ALA A 307 10.59 -18.21 6.13
CA ALA A 307 10.84 -19.64 5.96
C ALA A 307 9.51 -20.41 5.84
N PHE A 308 8.58 -20.14 6.77
CA PHE A 308 7.25 -20.75 6.76
C PHE A 308 6.46 -20.43 5.49
N LYS A 309 6.43 -19.17 5.05
CA LYS A 309 5.72 -18.74 3.83
C LYS A 309 6.27 -19.41 2.57
N ARG A 310 7.59 -19.57 2.46
CA ARG A 310 8.22 -20.31 1.33
C ARG A 310 7.81 -21.77 1.33
N ASP A 311 7.87 -22.41 2.50
CA ASP A 311 7.47 -23.80 2.66
C ASP A 311 5.99 -24.01 2.35
N LEU A 312 5.11 -23.12 2.83
CA LEU A 312 3.68 -23.15 2.56
C LEU A 312 3.37 -22.93 1.09
N ALA A 313 4.03 -21.98 0.42
CA ALA A 313 3.85 -21.74 -1.01
C ALA A 313 4.31 -22.93 -1.87
N ALA A 314 5.41 -23.60 -1.48
CA ALA A 314 5.86 -24.82 -2.13
C ALA A 314 4.83 -25.95 -1.96
N LEU A 315 4.22 -26.07 -0.77
CA LEU A 315 3.13 -27.02 -0.53
C LEU A 315 1.89 -26.68 -1.37
N ASP A 316 1.47 -25.41 -1.41
CA ASP A 316 0.33 -24.96 -2.21
C ASP A 316 0.56 -25.23 -3.71
N ALA A 317 1.79 -25.10 -4.22
CA ALA A 317 2.12 -25.45 -5.60
C ALA A 317 2.00 -26.97 -5.88
N LEU A 318 2.35 -27.83 -4.90
CA LEU A 318 2.14 -29.28 -4.99
C LEU A 318 0.64 -29.61 -5.02
N ILE A 319 -0.15 -28.96 -4.18
CA ILE A 319 -1.61 -29.14 -4.12
C ILE A 319 -2.25 -28.65 -5.42
N GLY A 320 -1.88 -27.47 -5.91
CA GLY A 320 -2.46 -26.85 -7.11
C GLY A 320 -2.22 -27.65 -8.39
N ARG A 321 -1.13 -28.42 -8.47
CA ARG A 321 -0.84 -29.34 -9.58
C ARG A 321 -1.36 -30.78 -9.34
N PHE A 322 -2.17 -30.98 -8.30
CA PHE A 322 -2.72 -32.27 -7.88
C PHE A 322 -1.65 -33.34 -7.55
N ALA A 323 -0.43 -32.95 -7.21
CA ALA A 323 0.65 -33.87 -6.80
C ALA A 323 0.49 -34.25 -5.31
N LEU A 324 -0.63 -34.90 -4.97
CA LEU A 324 -1.06 -35.12 -3.59
C LEU A 324 -0.11 -36.06 -2.81
N ASP A 325 0.54 -37.03 -3.45
CA ASP A 325 1.56 -37.88 -2.80
C ASP A 325 2.74 -37.06 -2.30
N GLN A 326 3.27 -36.18 -3.15
CA GLN A 326 4.38 -35.28 -2.80
C GLN A 326 3.94 -34.27 -1.74
N ALA A 327 2.72 -33.72 -1.85
CA ALA A 327 2.15 -32.80 -0.87
C ALA A 327 2.01 -33.46 0.51
N ALA A 328 1.59 -34.73 0.57
CA ALA A 328 1.46 -35.47 1.82
C ALA A 328 2.83 -35.71 2.48
N SER A 329 3.82 -36.21 1.72
CA SER A 329 5.17 -36.44 2.24
C SER A 329 5.83 -35.16 2.72
N ARG A 330 5.77 -34.08 1.91
CA ARG A 330 6.30 -32.77 2.32
C ARG A 330 5.53 -32.19 3.50
N GLY A 331 4.22 -32.37 3.51
CA GLY A 331 3.33 -31.91 4.58
C GLY A 331 3.70 -32.46 5.96
N GLN A 332 4.05 -33.74 6.05
CA GLN A 332 4.50 -34.35 7.32
C GLN A 332 5.79 -33.70 7.84
N GLU A 333 6.76 -33.45 6.96
CA GLU A 333 7.99 -32.74 7.32
C GLU A 333 7.70 -31.31 7.80
N LEU A 334 6.80 -30.60 7.09
CA LEU A 334 6.44 -29.23 7.44
C LEU A 334 5.70 -29.13 8.78
N LEU A 335 4.87 -30.11 9.14
CA LEU A 335 4.21 -30.15 10.45
C LEU A 335 5.23 -30.24 11.59
N LEU A 336 6.34 -30.95 11.39
CA LEU A 336 7.42 -31.04 12.39
C LEU A 336 8.22 -29.73 12.47
N ARG A 337 8.48 -29.10 11.32
CA ARG A 337 9.28 -27.87 11.23
C ARG A 337 8.52 -26.62 11.70
N HIS A 338 7.21 -26.57 11.46
CA HIS A 338 6.35 -25.41 11.75
C HIS A 338 5.12 -25.81 12.57
N PRO A 339 5.30 -26.33 13.80
CA PRO A 339 4.20 -26.84 14.62
C PRO A 339 3.22 -25.71 15.00
N GLY A 340 1.93 -26.03 15.01
CA GLY A 340 0.89 -25.10 15.48
C GLY A 340 0.54 -23.98 14.51
N ARG A 341 0.93 -24.08 13.23
CA ARG A 341 0.52 -23.11 12.20
C ARG A 341 -0.82 -23.50 11.58
N LEU A 342 -1.89 -22.78 11.93
CA LEU A 342 -3.26 -23.08 11.47
C LEU A 342 -3.37 -23.23 9.95
N LEU A 343 -2.79 -22.31 9.17
CA LEU A 343 -2.83 -22.37 7.70
C LEU A 343 -2.25 -23.67 7.15
N LEU A 344 -1.17 -24.18 7.74
CA LEU A 344 -0.56 -25.45 7.34
C LEU A 344 -1.48 -26.63 7.68
N VAL A 345 -2.05 -26.62 8.89
CA VAL A 345 -3.00 -27.64 9.37
C VAL A 345 -4.25 -27.66 8.45
N GLU A 346 -4.77 -26.51 8.05
CA GLU A 346 -5.93 -26.39 7.14
C GLU A 346 -5.64 -26.97 5.75
N ARG A 347 -4.47 -26.66 5.16
CA ARG A 347 -4.07 -27.20 3.85
C ARG A 347 -3.94 -28.70 3.90
N LEU A 348 -3.23 -29.21 4.91
CA LEU A 348 -2.97 -30.65 5.07
C LEU A 348 -4.21 -31.44 5.48
N TYR A 349 -5.17 -30.83 6.17
CA TYR A 349 -6.46 -31.46 6.44
C TYR A 349 -7.18 -31.84 5.13
N GLY A 350 -7.24 -30.90 4.17
CA GLY A 350 -7.82 -31.18 2.86
C GLY A 350 -7.09 -32.28 2.09
N VAL A 351 -5.75 -32.26 2.12
CA VAL A 351 -4.92 -33.30 1.48
C VAL A 351 -5.13 -34.67 2.11
N ALA A 352 -5.11 -34.75 3.44
CA ALA A 352 -5.29 -35.99 4.18
C ALA A 352 -6.64 -36.65 3.88
N LEU A 353 -7.72 -35.86 3.86
CA LEU A 353 -9.06 -36.34 3.53
C LEU A 353 -9.18 -36.79 2.07
N SER A 354 -8.62 -36.02 1.13
CA SER A 354 -8.69 -36.34 -0.30
C SER A 354 -7.95 -37.65 -0.62
N ARG A 355 -6.87 -37.93 0.11
CA ARG A 355 -6.06 -39.15 -0.03
C ARG A 355 -6.54 -40.32 0.83
N GLN A 356 -7.44 -40.09 1.79
CA GLN A 356 -7.77 -41.04 2.85
C GLN A 356 -6.53 -41.49 3.65
N ASP A 357 -5.55 -40.60 3.80
CA ASP A 357 -4.25 -40.87 4.44
C ASP A 357 -4.38 -40.78 5.97
N ALA A 358 -4.50 -41.93 6.62
CA ALA A 358 -4.70 -42.01 8.07
C ALA A 358 -3.51 -41.47 8.88
N ALA A 359 -2.28 -41.64 8.38
CA ALA A 359 -1.08 -41.21 9.09
C ALA A 359 -0.97 -39.67 9.09
N LEU A 360 -1.15 -39.06 7.91
CA LEU A 360 -1.17 -37.60 7.79
C LEU A 360 -2.37 -37.01 8.56
N LEU A 361 -3.55 -37.62 8.45
CA LEU A 361 -4.74 -37.17 9.18
C LEU A 361 -4.52 -37.19 10.68
N GLY A 362 -3.92 -38.25 11.23
CA GLY A 362 -3.57 -38.33 12.64
C GLY A 362 -2.62 -37.21 13.09
N ALA A 363 -1.59 -36.91 12.29
CA ALA A 363 -0.65 -35.82 12.58
C ALA A 363 -1.33 -34.44 12.54
N VAL A 364 -2.20 -34.20 11.55
CA VAL A 364 -2.99 -32.96 11.41
C VAL A 364 -3.94 -32.79 12.58
N LEU A 365 -4.71 -33.83 12.94
CA LEU A 365 -5.65 -33.77 14.06
C LEU A 365 -4.96 -33.52 15.40
N LYS A 366 -3.78 -34.11 15.61
CA LYS A 366 -2.98 -33.88 16.82
C LYS A 366 -2.61 -32.39 16.96
N GLN A 367 -2.18 -31.75 15.89
CA GLN A 367 -1.87 -30.31 15.93
C GLN A 367 -3.12 -29.45 16.03
N LEU A 368 -4.18 -29.78 15.28
CA LEU A 368 -5.46 -29.07 15.35
C LEU A 368 -6.00 -29.02 16.78
N PHE A 369 -6.04 -30.17 17.47
CA PHE A 369 -6.52 -30.23 18.83
C PHE A 369 -5.56 -29.59 19.86
N ALA A 370 -4.33 -29.23 19.50
CA ALA A 370 -3.43 -28.46 20.36
C ALA A 370 -3.62 -26.94 20.21
N LEU A 371 -4.26 -26.47 19.14
CA LEU A 371 -4.49 -25.04 18.89
C LEU A 371 -5.53 -24.44 19.84
N PRO A 372 -5.46 -23.13 20.12
CA PRO A 372 -6.53 -22.39 20.80
C PRO A 372 -7.86 -22.58 20.04
N PRO A 373 -8.96 -22.96 20.72
CA PRO A 373 -10.23 -23.26 20.05
C PRO A 373 -10.75 -22.13 19.18
N ASN A 374 -10.64 -20.89 19.66
CA ASN A 374 -11.13 -19.69 18.98
C ASN A 374 -10.39 -19.44 17.66
N GLU A 375 -9.08 -19.69 17.61
CA GLU A 375 -8.29 -19.55 16.38
C GLU A 375 -8.66 -20.64 15.36
N ALA A 376 -8.85 -21.88 15.83
CA ALA A 376 -9.15 -23.04 14.99
C ALA A 376 -10.65 -23.27 14.73
N ALA A 377 -11.53 -22.34 15.11
CA ALA A 377 -12.98 -22.55 15.14
C ALA A 377 -13.55 -22.97 13.77
N GLY A 378 -13.10 -22.35 12.69
CA GLY A 378 -13.52 -22.67 11.32
C GLY A 378 -13.21 -24.13 10.96
N LEU A 379 -11.96 -24.56 11.19
CA LEU A 379 -11.53 -25.92 10.89
C LEU A 379 -12.17 -26.96 11.81
N LEU A 380 -12.40 -26.65 13.09
CA LEU A 380 -13.09 -27.53 14.04
C LEU A 380 -14.56 -27.77 13.66
N ARG A 381 -15.27 -26.72 13.19
CA ARG A 381 -16.64 -26.86 12.67
C ARG A 381 -16.69 -27.71 11.41
N ARG A 382 -15.75 -27.46 10.49
CA ARG A 382 -15.59 -28.28 9.27
C ARG A 382 -15.32 -29.74 9.63
N LEU A 383 -14.42 -30.00 10.57
CA LEU A 383 -14.14 -31.35 11.07
C LEU A 383 -15.40 -32.04 11.63
N ALA A 384 -16.26 -31.30 12.33
CA ALA A 384 -17.50 -31.83 12.85
C ALA A 384 -18.49 -32.22 11.73
N ASP A 385 -18.61 -31.37 10.72
CA ASP A 385 -19.47 -31.59 9.56
C ASP A 385 -18.95 -32.77 8.72
N ASP A 386 -17.64 -32.80 8.44
CA ASP A 386 -16.97 -33.88 7.71
C ASP A 386 -17.09 -35.24 8.45
N SER A 387 -17.04 -35.22 9.79
CA SER A 387 -17.24 -36.42 10.61
C SER A 387 -18.68 -36.94 10.67
N ALA A 388 -19.65 -36.17 10.15
CA ALA A 388 -21.02 -36.63 9.98
C ALA A 388 -21.23 -37.44 8.70
N GLY A 389 -20.33 -37.33 7.72
CA GLY A 389 -20.43 -38.04 6.45
C GLY A 389 -19.94 -39.50 6.52
N GLU A 390 -20.57 -40.39 5.75
CA GLU A 390 -20.21 -41.81 5.69
C GLU A 390 -18.84 -42.07 5.02
N LYS A 391 -18.35 -41.11 4.24
CA LYS A 391 -17.12 -41.23 3.44
C LYS A 391 -15.85 -41.19 4.31
N GLN A 392 -15.90 -40.61 5.51
CA GLN A 392 -14.71 -40.34 6.33
C GLN A 392 -14.76 -41.08 7.67
N ARG A 393 -14.87 -42.41 7.61
CA ARG A 393 -14.99 -43.30 8.79
C ARG A 393 -13.91 -43.09 9.86
N GLN A 394 -12.71 -42.68 9.46
CA GLN A 394 -11.60 -42.39 10.38
C GLN A 394 -11.93 -41.23 11.35
N LEU A 395 -12.72 -40.25 10.91
CA LEU A 395 -13.14 -39.13 11.76
C LEU A 395 -14.16 -39.55 12.81
N ALA A 396 -14.96 -40.59 12.54
CA ALA A 396 -15.95 -41.12 13.49
C ALA A 396 -15.31 -41.89 14.65
N HIS A 397 -13.98 -42.05 14.66
CA HIS A 397 -13.27 -42.72 15.74
C HIS A 397 -13.56 -42.06 17.11
N PRO A 398 -13.88 -42.83 18.17
CA PRO A 398 -14.30 -42.28 19.46
C PRO A 398 -13.31 -41.29 20.07
N VAL A 399 -11.99 -41.52 19.93
CA VAL A 399 -10.97 -40.58 20.43
C VAL A 399 -11.05 -39.23 19.71
N VAL A 400 -11.28 -39.22 18.40
CA VAL A 400 -11.42 -37.97 17.62
C VAL A 400 -12.69 -37.23 18.04
N GLN A 401 -13.79 -37.97 18.17
CA GLN A 401 -15.07 -37.40 18.58
C GLN A 401 -15.04 -36.86 20.01
N LEU A 402 -14.27 -37.48 20.92
CA LEU A 402 -14.06 -36.98 22.28
C LEU A 402 -13.38 -35.61 22.30
N HIS A 403 -12.24 -35.49 21.62
CA HIS A 403 -11.51 -34.23 21.52
C HIS A 403 -12.34 -33.16 20.79
N LEU A 404 -13.02 -33.54 19.71
CA LEU A 404 -13.91 -32.66 18.98
C LEU A 404 -15.05 -32.14 19.87
N LEU A 405 -15.71 -33.02 20.62
CA LEU A 405 -16.77 -32.63 21.55
C LEU A 405 -16.26 -31.64 22.62
N GLN A 406 -15.09 -31.90 23.20
CA GLN A 406 -14.47 -30.98 24.18
C GLN A 406 -14.24 -29.59 23.56
N ARG A 407 -13.68 -29.54 22.34
CA ARG A 407 -13.41 -28.28 21.65
C ARG A 407 -14.68 -27.54 21.23
N LEU A 408 -15.70 -28.24 20.75
CA LEU A 408 -16.98 -27.63 20.38
C LEU A 408 -17.76 -27.08 21.59
N LEU A 409 -17.65 -27.74 22.76
CA LEU A 409 -18.21 -27.21 24.01
C LEU A 409 -17.52 -25.92 24.45
N GLN A 410 -16.19 -25.80 24.25
CA GLN A 410 -15.44 -24.55 24.50
C GLN A 410 -15.84 -23.43 23.54
N LEU A 411 -16.21 -23.79 22.30
CA LEU A 411 -16.73 -22.86 21.28
C LEU A 411 -18.22 -22.55 21.41
N GLU A 412 -18.90 -23.16 22.38
CA GLU A 412 -20.35 -23.05 22.60
C GLU A 412 -21.21 -23.47 21.38
N ASP A 413 -20.67 -24.32 20.49
CA ASP A 413 -21.35 -24.82 19.27
C ASP A 413 -22.18 -26.08 19.58
N GLY A 414 -23.34 -25.86 20.19
CA GLY A 414 -24.27 -26.91 20.65
C GLY A 414 -24.67 -27.93 19.57
N PRO A 415 -25.14 -27.53 18.38
CA PRO A 415 -25.61 -28.48 17.36
C PRO A 415 -24.52 -29.43 16.87
N ARG A 416 -23.30 -28.92 16.60
CA ARG A 416 -22.18 -29.77 16.18
C ARG A 416 -21.65 -30.62 17.32
N ALA A 417 -21.63 -30.07 18.54
CA ALA A 417 -21.28 -30.83 19.74
C ALA A 417 -22.23 -32.01 19.95
N LEU A 418 -23.54 -31.82 19.75
CA LEU A 418 -24.52 -32.91 19.80
C LEU A 418 -24.25 -33.99 18.75
N GLY A 419 -23.87 -33.61 17.53
CA GLY A 419 -23.45 -34.57 16.50
C GLY A 419 -22.24 -35.42 16.93
N ALA A 420 -21.21 -34.79 17.51
CA ALA A 420 -20.04 -35.50 18.00
C ALA A 420 -20.36 -36.40 19.21
N TRP A 421 -21.19 -35.91 20.12
CA TRP A 421 -21.70 -36.67 21.26
C TRP A 421 -22.49 -37.91 20.82
N ARG A 422 -23.37 -37.81 19.82
CA ARG A 422 -24.16 -38.95 19.31
C ARG A 422 -23.26 -40.09 18.81
N ARG A 423 -22.16 -39.75 18.13
CA ARG A 423 -21.19 -40.74 17.65
C ARG A 423 -20.44 -41.42 18.79
N LEU A 424 -20.09 -40.68 19.84
CA LEU A 424 -19.53 -41.25 21.08
C LEU A 424 -20.52 -42.15 21.82
N ALA A 425 -21.76 -41.69 21.99
CA ALA A 425 -22.78 -42.39 22.76
C ALA A 425 -23.16 -43.74 22.14
N LYS A 426 -23.16 -43.84 20.80
CA LYS A 426 -23.36 -45.09 20.07
C LYS A 426 -22.26 -46.13 20.29
N ASN A 427 -21.09 -45.72 20.78
CA ASN A 427 -19.98 -46.63 21.00
C ASN A 427 -20.16 -47.40 22.32
N GLY A 428 -19.80 -48.67 22.38
CA GLY A 428 -20.05 -49.52 23.56
C GLY A 428 -19.18 -49.17 24.78
N GLN A 429 -18.02 -48.56 24.55
CA GLN A 429 -17.08 -48.09 25.58
C GLN A 429 -17.13 -46.56 25.68
N HIS A 430 -17.59 -46.06 26.82
CA HIS A 430 -17.76 -44.63 27.07
C HIS A 430 -16.61 -44.08 27.93
N PRO A 431 -16.02 -42.92 27.59
CA PRO A 431 -14.99 -42.30 28.40
C PRO A 431 -15.56 -41.80 29.74
N ALA A 432 -14.77 -41.86 30.81
CA ALA A 432 -15.21 -41.51 32.17
C ALA A 432 -15.75 -40.06 32.30
N GLN A 433 -15.29 -39.15 31.45
CA GLN A 433 -15.71 -37.74 31.44
C GLN A 433 -17.04 -37.51 30.70
N LEU A 434 -17.59 -38.52 30.01
CA LEU A 434 -18.79 -38.38 29.19
C LEU A 434 -20.01 -37.87 29.97
N PRO A 435 -20.30 -38.30 31.22
CA PRO A 435 -21.44 -37.77 31.97
C PRO A 435 -21.34 -36.26 32.23
N GLN A 436 -20.15 -35.78 32.60
CA GLN A 436 -19.90 -34.35 32.83
C GLN A 436 -20.07 -33.54 31.55
N MET A 437 -19.51 -34.00 30.44
CA MET A 437 -19.65 -33.34 29.15
C MET A 437 -21.10 -33.38 28.63
N THR A 438 -21.84 -34.44 28.92
CA THR A 438 -23.26 -34.58 28.58
C THR A 438 -24.10 -33.54 29.32
N LEU A 439 -23.86 -33.32 30.62
CA LEU A 439 -24.51 -32.25 31.38
C LEU A 439 -24.16 -30.86 30.84
N GLN A 440 -22.87 -30.61 30.53
CA GLN A 440 -22.44 -29.34 29.94
C GLN A 440 -23.16 -29.07 28.62
N LEU A 441 -23.18 -30.06 27.72
CA LEU A 441 -23.90 -29.97 26.45
C LEU A 441 -25.39 -29.72 26.67
N ALA A 442 -26.01 -30.43 27.61
CA ALA A 442 -27.43 -30.29 27.92
C ALA A 442 -27.79 -28.87 28.37
N LYS A 443 -26.97 -28.26 29.25
CA LYS A 443 -27.16 -26.86 29.65
C LYS A 443 -27.04 -25.89 28.46
N ARG A 444 -26.13 -26.17 27.51
CA ARG A 444 -25.97 -25.35 26.29
C ARG A 444 -27.16 -25.48 25.35
N LEU A 445 -27.64 -26.70 25.10
CA LEU A 445 -28.83 -26.94 24.27
C LEU A 445 -30.08 -26.35 24.90
N GLY A 446 -30.22 -26.42 26.24
CA GLY A 446 -31.29 -25.76 26.98
C GLY A 446 -31.31 -24.25 26.77
N ALA A 447 -30.14 -23.59 26.89
CA ALA A 447 -29.99 -22.17 26.59
C ALA A 447 -30.33 -21.82 25.13
N GLN A 448 -30.07 -22.74 24.19
CA GLN A 448 -30.40 -22.61 22.76
C GLN A 448 -31.83 -23.05 22.40
N ARG A 449 -32.64 -23.44 23.40
CA ARG A 449 -34.02 -23.94 23.24
C ARG A 449 -34.14 -25.22 22.39
N ASP A 450 -33.08 -26.03 22.29
CA ASP A 450 -33.13 -27.36 21.67
C ASP A 450 -33.66 -28.40 22.67
N SER A 451 -34.99 -28.46 22.76
CA SER A 451 -35.69 -29.39 23.64
C SER A 451 -35.53 -30.86 23.23
N GLN A 452 -35.30 -31.14 21.95
CA GLN A 452 -35.14 -32.52 21.47
C GLN A 452 -33.79 -33.08 21.89
N GLY A 453 -32.71 -32.35 21.64
CA GLY A 453 -31.37 -32.72 22.09
C GLY A 453 -31.30 -32.82 23.61
N LEU A 454 -31.92 -31.89 24.35
CA LEU A 454 -31.97 -31.95 25.81
C LEU A 454 -32.63 -33.25 26.34
N ARG A 455 -33.75 -33.68 25.73
CA ARG A 455 -34.42 -34.94 26.10
C ARG A 455 -33.55 -36.15 25.80
N GLU A 456 -32.88 -36.16 24.65
CA GLU A 456 -31.97 -37.22 24.23
C GLU A 456 -30.81 -37.42 25.23
N LEU A 457 -30.16 -36.33 25.64
CA LEU A 457 -29.05 -36.35 26.61
C LEU A 457 -29.53 -36.81 28.00
N ALA A 458 -30.70 -36.35 28.44
CA ALA A 458 -31.28 -36.75 29.72
C ALA A 458 -31.66 -38.23 29.75
N GLN A 459 -32.22 -38.76 28.67
CA GLN A 459 -32.53 -40.17 28.54
C GLN A 459 -31.27 -41.02 28.60
N PHE A 460 -30.21 -40.63 27.89
CA PHE A 460 -28.93 -41.32 27.92
C PHE A 460 -28.33 -41.40 29.32
N LEU A 461 -28.28 -40.28 30.05
CA LEU A 461 -27.77 -40.25 31.42
C LEU A 461 -28.57 -41.15 32.36
N ARG A 462 -29.90 -41.10 32.30
CA ARG A 462 -30.76 -41.97 33.13
C ARG A 462 -30.57 -43.45 32.84
N GLN A 463 -30.42 -43.83 31.56
CA GLN A 463 -30.28 -45.22 31.17
C GLN A 463 -28.89 -45.79 31.47
N ARG A 464 -27.84 -45.00 31.22
CA ARG A 464 -26.45 -45.49 31.26
C ARG A 464 -25.71 -45.15 32.56
N TYR A 465 -26.13 -44.08 33.23
CA TYR A 465 -25.49 -43.52 34.43
C TYR A 465 -26.51 -43.09 35.49
N PRO A 466 -27.44 -43.95 35.93
CA PRO A 466 -28.52 -43.57 36.84
C PRO A 466 -28.03 -42.97 38.16
N GLU A 467 -26.96 -43.52 38.72
CA GLU A 467 -26.37 -43.10 40.00
C GLU A 467 -25.39 -41.90 39.87
N ALA A 468 -25.15 -41.41 38.65
CA ALA A 468 -24.22 -40.30 38.45
C ALA A 468 -24.82 -38.97 38.93
N GLU A 469 -24.00 -38.15 39.59
CA GLU A 469 -24.40 -36.83 40.06
C GLU A 469 -24.95 -35.94 38.92
N GLN A 470 -24.36 -36.06 37.74
CA GLN A 470 -24.77 -35.32 36.54
C GLN A 470 -26.20 -35.64 36.11
N THR A 471 -26.67 -36.86 36.35
CA THR A 471 -28.05 -37.29 36.07
C THR A 471 -29.03 -36.56 36.97
N ARG A 472 -28.72 -36.45 38.28
CA ARG A 472 -29.52 -35.68 39.24
C ARG A 472 -29.54 -34.20 38.89
N GLN A 473 -28.39 -33.62 38.58
CA GLN A 473 -28.27 -32.20 38.21
C GLN A 473 -29.05 -31.86 36.94
N LEU A 474 -29.04 -32.74 35.95
CA LEU A 474 -29.79 -32.52 34.72
C LEU A 474 -31.31 -32.57 34.95
N ALA A 475 -31.79 -33.48 35.81
CA ALA A 475 -33.21 -33.54 36.17
C ALA A 475 -33.70 -32.22 36.80
N LEU A 476 -32.95 -31.69 37.78
CA LEU A 476 -33.26 -30.40 38.41
C LEU A 476 -33.25 -29.24 37.39
N TYR A 477 -32.30 -29.23 36.46
CA TYR A 477 -32.24 -28.23 35.40
C TYR A 477 -33.44 -28.30 34.45
N GLN A 478 -33.93 -29.51 34.13
CA GLN A 478 -35.14 -29.68 33.30
C GLN A 478 -36.40 -29.17 34.01
N GLU A 479 -36.52 -29.38 35.33
CA GLU A 479 -37.63 -28.82 36.11
C GLU A 479 -37.61 -27.29 36.14
N GLN A 480 -36.43 -26.69 36.23
CA GLN A 480 -36.27 -25.24 36.18
C GLN A 480 -36.65 -24.64 34.83
N LEU A 481 -36.33 -25.32 33.72
CA LEU A 481 -36.71 -24.87 32.37
C LEU A 481 -38.21 -25.04 32.07
N ALA A 482 -38.91 -25.90 32.81
CA ALA A 482 -40.35 -26.15 32.67
C ALA A 482 -41.22 -25.17 33.48
N ARG A 483 -40.61 -24.44 34.42
CA ARG A 483 -41.23 -23.32 35.15
C ARG A 483 -40.98 -22.03 34.40
#